data_AF-A0A0F9VSB4-F1
#
_entry.id   AF-A0A0F9VSB4-F1
#
_cell.length_a   1.000
_cell.length_b   1.000
_cell.length_c   1.000
_cell.angle_alpha   90.00
_cell.angle_beta   90.00
_cell.angle_gamma   90.00
#
_symmetry.space_group_name_H-M   'P 1'
#
loop_
_entity.id
_entity.type
_entity.pdbx_description
1 polymer ?
#
loop_
_entity_poly.entity_id
_entity_poly.type
_entity_poly.pdbx_seq_one_letter_code
_entity_poly.pdbx_strand_id
1 'polypeptide(L)'
;MSHHWDYDPNKTKAERRERAGEKKKKRIEDAEKAEAKKKTDMIKSAFPGVLETIHKAAVEPLQVEIKKAQDEITDLRDKLQRDEMRIFAKSMTPGDDDPTDEQVDELITIKKSMDDKGWDSYIKSQRGLVVQIEKSQLFERQSNPAASTPGSAYEQLDSIAKSIIEKSEDKDPGKAWEHAVQTNPTLYDQYRKEQAAQAKVGVTA
;
A
#
# COMPACT_ATOMS: atom_id res chain seq x y z
N MET A 1 0.11 37.88 -53.22
CA MET A 1 -0.08 36.89 -52.14
C MET A 1 -0.57 35.60 -52.79
N SER A 2 0.27 34.57 -52.78
CA SER A 2 0.03 33.30 -53.50
C SER A 2 -1.07 32.48 -52.81
N HIS A 3 -2.18 32.23 -53.50
CA HIS A 3 -3.15 31.21 -53.10
C HIS A 3 -2.61 29.85 -53.50
N HIS A 4 -1.90 29.21 -52.57
CA HIS A 4 -1.50 27.81 -52.70
C HIS A 4 -2.76 26.96 -52.51
N TRP A 5 -3.35 26.51 -53.61
CA TRP A 5 -4.37 25.48 -53.58
C TRP A 5 -3.66 24.17 -53.21
N ASP A 6 -4.05 23.55 -52.09
CA ASP A 6 -3.66 22.19 -51.69
C ASP A 6 -4.22 21.15 -52.68
N TYR A 7 -3.83 21.24 -53.95
CA TYR A 7 -4.13 20.22 -54.95
C TYR A 7 -3.01 19.20 -54.91
N ASP A 8 -3.24 18.15 -54.12
CA ASP A 8 -2.42 16.94 -54.16
C ASP A 8 -3.00 16.00 -55.24
N PRO A 9 -2.33 15.82 -56.39
CA PRO A 9 -2.83 14.99 -57.49
C PRO A 9 -2.89 13.50 -57.13
N ASN A 10 -2.23 13.06 -56.06
CA ASN A 10 -2.18 11.66 -55.66
C ASN A 10 -3.35 11.22 -54.76
N LYS A 11 -4.23 12.13 -54.36
CA LYS A 11 -5.40 11.78 -53.53
C LYS A 11 -6.56 11.26 -54.35
N THR A 12 -7.06 10.08 -53.97
CA THR A 12 -8.20 9.44 -54.61
C THR A 12 -9.48 10.29 -54.45
N LYS A 13 -10.44 10.11 -55.36
CA LYS A 13 -11.74 10.82 -55.33
C LYS A 13 -12.50 10.60 -54.00
N ALA A 14 -12.23 9.50 -53.31
CA ALA A 14 -12.78 9.19 -51.99
C ALA A 14 -12.17 10.08 -50.89
N GLU A 15 -10.84 10.19 -50.81
CA GLU A 15 -10.14 11.04 -49.82
C GLU A 15 -10.47 12.53 -49.97
N ARG A 16 -10.70 12.99 -51.21
CA ARG A 16 -11.13 14.37 -51.47
C ARG A 16 -12.56 14.65 -50.97
N ARG A 17 -13.47 13.67 -51.06
CA ARG A 17 -14.84 13.78 -50.53
C ARG A 17 -14.86 13.75 -49.01
N GLU A 18 -14.03 12.90 -48.40
CA GLU A 18 -13.89 12.80 -46.95
C GLU A 18 -13.37 14.12 -46.34
N ARG A 19 -12.28 14.69 -46.88
CA ARG A 19 -11.77 16.00 -46.45
C ARG A 19 -12.75 17.14 -46.64
N ALA A 20 -13.56 17.11 -47.71
CA ALA A 20 -14.62 18.11 -47.92
C ALA A 20 -15.75 17.96 -46.89
N GLY A 21 -16.09 16.72 -46.52
CA GLY A 21 -17.04 16.41 -45.43
C GLY A 21 -16.54 16.91 -44.07
N GLU A 22 -15.28 16.65 -43.74
CA GLU A 22 -14.65 17.14 -42.50
C GLU A 22 -14.58 18.67 -42.44
N LYS A 23 -14.19 19.33 -43.53
CA LYS A 23 -14.20 20.80 -43.62
C LYS A 23 -15.60 21.39 -43.44
N LYS A 24 -16.63 20.73 -43.98
CA LYS A 24 -18.03 21.15 -43.81
C LYS A 24 -18.49 20.95 -42.37
N LYS A 25 -18.19 19.81 -41.74
CA LYS A 25 -18.51 19.53 -40.35
C LYS A 25 -17.84 20.54 -39.40
N LYS A 26 -16.54 20.80 -39.60
CA LYS A 26 -15.80 21.81 -38.83
C LYS A 26 -16.39 23.22 -38.98
N ARG A 27 -16.80 23.61 -40.19
CA ARG A 27 -17.48 24.89 -40.43
C ARG A 27 -18.84 25.00 -39.74
N ILE A 28 -19.59 23.91 -39.66
CA ILE A 28 -20.87 23.87 -38.94
C ILE A 28 -20.62 24.00 -37.44
N GLU A 29 -19.70 23.22 -36.88
CA GLU A 29 -19.32 23.30 -35.45
C GLU A 29 -18.77 24.68 -35.07
N ASP A 30 -17.95 25.30 -35.93
CA ASP A 30 -17.42 26.65 -35.71
C ASP A 30 -18.53 27.71 -35.78
N ALA A 31 -19.52 27.55 -36.66
CA ALA A 31 -20.67 28.45 -36.75
C ALA A 31 -21.60 28.32 -35.53
N GLU A 32 -21.87 27.10 -35.07
CA GLU A 32 -22.64 26.85 -33.85
C GLU A 32 -21.95 27.43 -32.61
N LYS A 33 -20.63 27.26 -32.49
CA LYS A 33 -19.83 27.89 -31.43
C LYS A 33 -19.85 29.42 -31.51
N ALA A 34 -19.81 29.99 -32.72
CA ALA A 34 -19.90 31.43 -32.91
C ALA A 34 -21.28 31.99 -32.53
N GLU A 35 -22.37 31.30 -32.86
CA GLU A 35 -23.71 31.67 -32.41
C GLU A 35 -23.87 31.54 -30.90
N ALA A 36 -23.36 30.47 -30.29
CA ALA A 36 -23.38 30.29 -28.84
C ALA A 36 -22.65 31.43 -28.12
N LYS A 37 -21.48 31.83 -28.63
CA LYS A 37 -20.73 32.99 -28.10
C LYS A 37 -21.55 34.28 -28.22
N LYS A 38 -22.14 34.56 -29.40
CA LYS A 38 -22.98 35.75 -29.60
C LYS A 38 -24.18 35.79 -28.64
N LYS A 39 -24.87 34.68 -28.45
CA LYS A 39 -25.99 34.58 -27.49
C LYS A 39 -25.50 34.83 -26.06
N THR A 40 -24.35 34.29 -25.69
CA THR A 40 -23.74 34.49 -24.37
C THR A 40 -23.35 35.96 -24.15
N ASP A 41 -22.78 36.61 -25.16
CA ASP A 41 -22.37 38.01 -25.10
C ASP A 41 -23.58 38.96 -25.04
N MET A 42 -24.67 38.66 -25.78
CA MET A 42 -25.93 39.39 -25.65
C MET A 42 -26.54 39.25 -24.26
N ILE A 43 -26.51 38.05 -23.66
CA ILE A 43 -27.00 37.83 -22.30
C ILE A 43 -26.16 38.61 -21.28
N LYS A 44 -24.83 38.61 -21.45
CA LYS A 44 -23.91 39.40 -20.61
C LYS A 44 -24.17 40.90 -20.71
N SER A 45 -24.46 41.43 -21.90
CA SER A 45 -24.72 42.86 -22.09
C SER A 45 -26.12 43.27 -21.62
N ALA A 46 -27.12 42.40 -21.79
CA ALA A 46 -28.50 42.67 -21.39
C ALA A 46 -28.71 42.52 -19.87
N PHE A 47 -27.96 41.62 -19.23
CA PHE A 47 -28.06 41.32 -17.81
C PHE A 47 -26.67 41.23 -17.16
N PRO A 48 -26.00 42.37 -16.95
CA PRO A 48 -24.72 42.41 -16.25
C PRO A 48 -24.86 41.80 -14.85
N GLY A 49 -24.00 40.82 -14.53
CA GLY A 49 -23.97 40.15 -13.22
C GLY A 49 -24.87 38.90 -13.08
N VAL A 50 -25.77 38.59 -14.02
CA VAL A 50 -26.64 37.39 -13.92
C VAL A 50 -25.83 36.09 -14.10
N LEU A 51 -24.89 36.06 -15.04
CA LEU A 51 -24.02 34.88 -15.20
C LEU A 51 -23.05 34.72 -14.03
N GLU A 52 -22.58 35.82 -13.43
CA GLU A 52 -21.73 35.77 -12.24
C GLU A 52 -22.50 35.30 -11.02
N THR A 53 -23.74 35.76 -10.81
CA THR A 53 -24.60 35.30 -9.70
C THR A 53 -25.04 33.85 -9.88
N ILE A 54 -25.31 33.39 -11.09
CA ILE A 54 -25.59 31.96 -11.37
C ILE A 54 -24.32 31.12 -11.16
N HIS A 55 -23.15 31.57 -11.61
CA HIS A 55 -21.87 30.91 -11.31
C HIS A 55 -21.66 30.84 -9.80
N LYS A 56 -21.89 31.94 -9.09
CA LYS A 56 -21.75 32.03 -7.65
C LYS A 56 -22.73 31.13 -6.89
N ALA A 57 -23.99 31.08 -7.33
CA ALA A 57 -25.03 30.31 -6.66
C ALA A 57 -24.97 28.81 -6.97
N ALA A 58 -24.53 28.42 -8.16
CA ALA A 58 -24.54 27.01 -8.59
C ALA A 58 -23.15 26.36 -8.52
N VAL A 59 -22.08 27.07 -8.88
CA VAL A 59 -20.75 26.48 -9.04
C VAL A 59 -19.89 26.62 -7.78
N GLU A 60 -19.94 27.74 -7.05
CA GLU A 60 -19.15 27.88 -5.81
C GLU A 60 -19.52 26.83 -4.75
N PRO A 61 -20.81 26.51 -4.48
CA PRO A 61 -21.16 25.44 -3.53
C PRO A 61 -20.65 24.07 -3.99
N LEU A 62 -20.78 23.76 -5.29
CA LEU A 62 -20.25 22.52 -5.87
C LEU A 62 -18.73 22.44 -5.76
N GLN A 63 -17.99 23.55 -5.93
CA GLN A 63 -16.54 23.58 -5.74
C GLN A 63 -16.16 23.33 -4.27
N VAL A 64 -16.91 23.88 -3.32
CA VAL A 64 -16.71 23.62 -1.88
C VAL A 64 -16.96 22.17 -1.55
N GLU A 65 -18.03 21.57 -2.07
CA GLU A 65 -18.34 20.15 -1.86
C GLU A 65 -17.32 19.23 -2.53
N ILE A 66 -16.88 19.55 -3.75
CA ILE A 66 -15.80 18.83 -4.43
C ILE A 66 -14.52 18.89 -3.60
N LYS A 67 -14.18 20.05 -3.04
CA LYS A 67 -12.99 20.20 -2.20
C LYS A 67 -13.11 19.37 -0.91
N LYS A 68 -14.25 19.43 -0.23
CA LYS A 68 -14.51 18.59 0.95
C LYS A 68 -14.39 17.10 0.62
N ALA A 69 -14.96 16.65 -0.49
CA ALA A 69 -14.86 15.26 -0.93
C ALA A 69 -13.41 14.87 -1.28
N GLN A 70 -12.63 15.78 -1.88
CA GLN A 70 -11.21 15.55 -2.14
C GLN A 70 -10.39 15.45 -0.85
N ASP A 71 -10.69 16.30 0.14
CA ASP A 71 -10.05 16.27 1.46
C ASP A 71 -10.38 14.93 2.17
N GLU A 72 -11.66 14.52 2.19
CA GLU A 72 -12.10 13.23 2.75
C GLU A 72 -11.43 12.02 2.06
N ILE A 73 -11.31 12.05 0.73
CA ILE A 73 -10.61 11.00 -0.03
C ILE A 73 -9.12 10.95 0.36
N THR A 74 -8.50 12.10 0.58
CA THR A 74 -7.09 12.18 0.99
C THR A 74 -6.91 11.59 2.38
N ASP A 75 -7.77 11.97 3.33
CA ASP A 75 -7.76 11.43 4.69
C ASP A 75 -7.97 9.91 4.73
N LEU A 76 -8.91 9.39 3.92
CA LEU A 76 -9.16 7.94 3.83
C LEU A 76 -7.97 7.19 3.22
N ARG A 77 -7.29 7.79 2.22
CA ARG A 77 -6.08 7.20 1.63
C ARG A 77 -4.93 7.16 2.61
N ASP A 78 -4.73 8.22 3.37
CA ASP A 78 -3.66 8.29 4.37
C ASP A 78 -3.88 7.27 5.49
N LYS A 79 -5.14 7.11 5.94
CA LYS A 79 -5.52 6.06 6.90
C LYS A 79 -5.25 4.66 6.36
N LEU A 80 -5.71 4.38 5.13
CA LEU A 80 -5.50 3.08 4.50
C LEU A 80 -4.01 2.77 4.33
N GLN A 81 -3.20 3.75 3.94
CA GLN A 81 -1.75 3.58 3.87
C GLN A 81 -1.13 3.27 5.24
N ARG A 82 -1.55 3.94 6.30
CA ARG A 82 -1.08 3.66 7.67
C ARG A 82 -1.46 2.26 8.12
N ASP A 83 -2.70 1.83 7.88
CA ASP A 83 -3.18 0.50 8.25
C ASP A 83 -2.41 -0.60 7.50
N GLU A 84 -2.17 -0.43 6.20
CA GLU A 84 -1.34 -1.35 5.41
C GLU A 84 0.09 -1.45 5.95
N MET A 85 0.71 -0.31 6.27
CA MET A 85 2.08 -0.29 6.80
C MET A 85 2.14 -0.88 8.21
N ARG A 86 1.09 -0.71 9.02
CA ARG A 86 0.98 -1.34 10.34
C ARG A 86 0.87 -2.85 10.25
N ILE A 87 0.03 -3.37 9.34
CA ILE A 87 -0.06 -4.81 9.07
C ILE A 87 1.29 -5.36 8.60
N PHE A 88 1.95 -4.62 7.70
CA PHE A 88 3.27 -4.99 7.21
C PHE A 88 4.30 -5.02 8.34
N ALA A 89 4.40 -3.96 9.14
CA ALA A 89 5.32 -3.86 10.27
C ALA A 89 5.12 -5.02 11.25
N LYS A 90 3.86 -5.32 11.60
CA LYS A 90 3.52 -6.45 12.47
C LYS A 90 3.99 -7.78 11.88
N SER A 91 3.86 -7.99 10.57
CA SER A 91 4.36 -9.20 9.90
C SER A 91 5.89 -9.30 9.84
N MET A 92 6.61 -8.20 10.11
CA MET A 92 8.06 -8.13 10.10
C MET A 92 8.68 -8.11 11.51
N THR A 93 7.88 -7.93 12.56
CA THR A 93 8.35 -7.97 13.94
C THR A 93 8.36 -9.43 14.43
N PRO A 94 9.53 -9.99 14.80
CA PRO A 94 9.59 -11.34 15.35
C PRO A 94 8.93 -11.40 16.74
N GLY A 95 7.95 -12.29 16.90
CA GLY A 95 7.08 -12.31 18.07
C GLY A 95 5.98 -11.25 17.93
N ASP A 96 4.74 -11.61 18.24
CA ASP A 96 3.50 -10.85 17.99
C ASP A 96 3.37 -9.46 18.66
N ASP A 97 4.48 -8.76 18.87
CA ASP A 97 4.55 -7.40 19.39
C ASP A 97 3.91 -6.43 18.39
N ASP A 98 3.08 -5.53 18.91
CA ASP A 98 2.45 -4.52 18.07
C ASP A 98 3.48 -3.44 17.68
N PRO A 99 3.53 -3.06 16.39
CA PRO A 99 4.46 -2.03 15.91
C PRO A 99 4.07 -0.66 16.45
N THR A 100 5.08 0.18 16.73
CA THR A 100 4.87 1.56 17.18
C THR A 100 4.48 2.48 16.02
N ASP A 101 3.86 3.62 16.33
CA ASP A 101 3.49 4.61 15.31
C ASP A 101 4.72 5.18 14.59
N GLU A 102 5.84 5.34 15.29
CA GLU A 102 7.12 5.80 14.73
C GLU A 102 7.64 4.81 13.67
N GLN A 103 7.56 3.51 13.93
CA GLN A 103 7.95 2.47 12.96
C GLN A 103 7.06 2.50 11.71
N VAL A 104 5.76 2.74 11.89
CA VAL A 104 4.81 2.87 10.77
C VAL A 104 5.12 4.10 9.93
N ASP A 105 5.41 5.25 10.55
CA ASP A 105 5.74 6.49 9.84
C ASP A 105 7.10 6.41 9.11
N GLU A 106 8.09 5.71 9.68
CA GLU A 106 9.34 5.39 9.00
C GLU A 106 9.10 4.53 7.76
N LEU A 107 8.29 3.48 7.86
CA LEU A 107 7.94 2.62 6.72
C LEU A 107 7.22 3.39 5.61
N ILE A 108 6.33 4.31 5.97
CA ILE A 108 5.67 5.22 5.01
C ILE A 108 6.71 6.08 4.29
N THR A 109 7.68 6.61 5.03
CA THR A 109 8.76 7.44 4.47
C THR A 109 9.64 6.64 3.51
N ILE A 110 9.99 5.41 3.90
CA ILE A 110 10.74 4.48 3.05
C ILE A 110 9.96 4.18 1.77
N LYS A 111 8.68 3.77 1.87
CA LYS A 111 7.81 3.49 0.72
C LYS A 111 7.72 4.69 -0.23
N LYS A 112 7.60 5.92 0.28
CA LYS A 112 7.56 7.16 -0.52
C LYS A 112 8.88 7.48 -1.24
N SER A 113 10.01 6.99 -0.72
CA SER A 113 11.34 7.20 -1.30
C SER A 113 11.75 6.16 -2.35
N MET A 114 10.93 5.12 -2.55
CA MET A 114 11.19 4.02 -3.46
C MET A 114 10.15 4.00 -4.58
N ASP A 115 10.52 3.42 -5.73
CA ASP A 115 9.55 3.01 -6.74
C ASP A 115 8.91 1.66 -6.36
N ASP A 116 7.82 1.29 -7.02
CA ASP A 116 7.08 0.05 -6.70
C ASP A 116 7.99 -1.19 -6.77
N LYS A 117 8.95 -1.23 -7.71
CA LYS A 117 9.91 -2.32 -7.84
C LYS A 117 10.92 -2.34 -6.69
N GLY A 118 11.42 -1.18 -6.28
CA GLY A 118 12.30 -1.04 -5.12
C GLY A 118 11.61 -1.46 -3.84
N TRP A 119 10.35 -1.07 -3.67
CA TRP A 119 9.51 -1.48 -2.55
C TRP A 119 9.30 -3.00 -2.49
N ASP A 120 8.96 -3.63 -3.61
CA ASP A 120 8.80 -5.09 -3.68
C ASP A 120 10.09 -5.85 -3.33
N SER A 121 11.23 -5.34 -3.79
CA SER A 121 12.55 -5.90 -3.47
C SER A 121 12.87 -5.75 -1.98
N TYR A 122 12.58 -4.57 -1.42
CA TYR A 122 12.73 -4.29 0.01
C TYR A 122 11.89 -5.25 0.86
N ILE A 123 10.61 -5.43 0.53
CA ILE A 123 9.71 -6.38 1.21
C ILE A 123 10.29 -7.79 1.21
N LYS A 124 10.77 -8.27 0.05
CA LYS A 124 11.35 -9.62 -0.07
C LYS A 124 12.60 -9.77 0.78
N SER A 125 13.45 -8.76 0.79
CA SER A 125 14.67 -8.73 1.62
C SER A 125 14.33 -8.79 3.11
N GLN A 126 13.39 -7.95 3.57
CA GLN A 126 12.97 -7.93 4.98
C GLN A 126 12.37 -9.27 5.42
N ARG A 127 11.52 -9.89 4.61
CA ARG A 127 11.01 -11.24 4.89
C ARG A 127 12.12 -12.28 5.03
N GLY A 128 13.13 -12.21 4.16
CA GLY A 128 14.30 -13.08 4.25
C GLY A 128 15.07 -12.90 5.56
N LEU A 129 15.24 -11.65 6.01
CA LEU A 129 15.89 -11.33 7.28
C LEU A 129 15.08 -11.83 8.47
N VAL A 130 13.76 -11.64 8.49
CA VAL A 130 12.88 -12.14 9.55
C VAL A 130 13.01 -13.65 9.70
N VAL A 131 12.95 -14.40 8.60
CA VAL A 131 13.14 -15.86 8.62
C VAL A 131 14.51 -16.26 9.16
N GLN A 132 15.56 -15.49 8.85
CA GLN A 132 16.89 -15.74 9.39
C GLN A 132 16.98 -15.43 10.89
N ILE A 133 16.36 -14.34 11.34
CA ILE A 133 16.29 -13.95 12.76
C ILE A 133 15.49 -14.99 13.55
N GLU A 134 14.35 -15.45 13.04
CA GLU A 134 13.57 -16.51 13.68
C GLU A 134 14.39 -17.79 13.82
N LYS A 135 15.12 -18.18 12.76
CA LYS A 135 16.04 -19.32 12.81
C LYS A 135 17.19 -19.09 13.80
N SER A 136 17.81 -17.92 13.84
CA SER A 136 18.90 -17.63 14.77
C SER A 136 18.41 -17.56 16.22
N GLN A 137 17.22 -17.01 16.46
CA GLN A 137 16.57 -17.05 17.77
C GLN A 137 16.28 -18.48 18.19
N LEU A 138 15.87 -19.38 17.29
CA LEU A 138 15.74 -20.81 17.61
C LEU A 138 17.08 -21.42 18.06
N PHE A 139 18.20 -21.04 17.43
CA PHE A 139 19.53 -21.49 17.86
C PHE A 139 19.97 -20.88 19.20
N GLU A 140 19.74 -19.58 19.43
CA GLU A 140 20.04 -18.96 20.72
C GLU A 140 19.22 -19.59 21.85
N ARG A 141 17.94 -19.89 21.59
CA ARG A 141 17.04 -20.59 22.51
C ARG A 141 17.52 -22.01 22.85
N GLN A 142 18.14 -22.71 21.90
CA GLN A 142 18.80 -24.00 22.15
C GLN A 142 20.11 -23.88 22.93
N SER A 143 20.83 -22.77 22.78
CA SER A 143 22.14 -22.56 23.40
C SER A 143 22.08 -21.96 24.81
N ASN A 144 20.92 -21.46 25.26
CA ASN A 144 20.81 -20.75 26.53
C ASN A 144 20.70 -21.74 27.74
N PRO A 145 21.72 -21.82 28.62
CA PRO A 145 21.78 -22.84 29.68
C PRO A 145 20.69 -22.70 30.75
N ALA A 146 20.05 -21.54 30.86
CA ALA A 146 19.01 -21.26 31.85
C ALA A 146 17.59 -21.71 31.42
N ALA A 147 17.38 -21.96 30.12
CA ALA A 147 16.16 -22.59 29.61
C ALA A 147 16.09 -24.09 29.98
N SER A 148 17.23 -24.68 30.34
CA SER A 148 17.39 -26.09 30.70
C SER A 148 17.27 -26.35 32.21
N THR A 149 16.49 -25.54 32.94
CA THR A 149 16.19 -25.81 34.34
C THR A 149 15.18 -26.97 34.44
N PRO A 150 15.40 -27.97 35.32
CA PRO A 150 14.48 -29.10 35.46
C PRO A 150 13.04 -28.65 35.73
N GLY A 151 12.11 -29.04 34.86
CA GLY A 151 10.69 -28.69 34.92
C GLY A 151 10.28 -27.44 34.14
N SER A 152 11.21 -26.75 33.46
CA SER A 152 10.90 -25.56 32.66
C SER A 152 9.95 -25.88 31.49
N ALA A 153 9.22 -24.87 31.02
CA ALA A 153 8.37 -25.02 29.84
C ALA A 153 9.20 -25.36 28.58
N TYR A 154 10.45 -24.91 28.51
CA TYR A 154 11.38 -25.28 27.44
C TYR A 154 11.73 -26.77 27.45
N GLU A 155 12.08 -27.35 28.61
CA GLU A 155 12.45 -28.77 28.71
C GLU A 155 11.27 -29.67 28.34
N GLN A 156 10.06 -29.29 28.73
CA GLN A 156 8.84 -30.01 28.37
C GLN A 156 8.58 -29.94 26.85
N LEU A 157 8.75 -28.76 26.23
CA LEU A 157 8.63 -28.60 24.78
C LEU A 157 9.74 -29.36 24.03
N ASP A 158 10.97 -29.39 24.55
CA ASP A 158 12.10 -30.12 23.96
C ASP A 158 11.90 -31.63 24.01
N SER A 159 11.36 -32.15 25.12
CA SER A 159 10.99 -33.56 25.24
C SER A 159 9.90 -33.95 24.24
N ILE A 160 8.89 -33.09 24.05
CA ILE A 160 7.84 -33.30 23.05
C ILE A 160 8.44 -33.25 21.63
N ALA A 161 9.28 -32.26 21.32
CA ALA A 161 9.94 -32.13 20.04
C ALA A 161 10.81 -33.37 19.74
N LYS A 162 11.60 -33.86 20.70
CA LYS A 162 12.36 -35.10 20.59
C LYS A 162 11.47 -36.30 20.32
N SER A 163 10.34 -36.41 21.03
CA SER A 163 9.37 -37.49 20.78
C SER A 163 8.75 -37.41 19.37
N ILE A 164 8.56 -36.20 18.84
CA ILE A 164 8.11 -36.01 17.46
C ILE A 164 9.18 -36.48 16.48
N ILE A 165 10.45 -36.07 16.66
CA ILE A 165 11.59 -36.49 15.82
C ILE A 165 11.75 -38.01 15.81
N GLU A 166 11.57 -38.66 16.96
CA GLU A 166 11.66 -40.12 17.07
C GLU A 166 10.54 -40.84 16.33
N LYS A 167 9.37 -40.19 16.17
CA LYS A 167 8.18 -40.75 15.52
C LYS A 167 8.02 -40.32 14.06
N SER A 168 8.71 -39.26 13.62
CA SER A 168 8.60 -38.73 12.26
C SER A 168 9.66 -39.31 11.33
N GLU A 169 9.30 -39.45 10.05
CA GLU A 169 10.28 -39.74 8.99
C GLU A 169 11.21 -38.54 8.73
N ASP A 170 10.69 -37.32 8.93
CA ASP A 170 11.44 -36.08 8.86
C ASP A 170 12.12 -35.81 10.21
N LYS A 171 13.45 -35.96 10.26
CA LYS A 171 14.26 -35.78 11.47
C LYS A 171 14.70 -34.32 11.69
N ASP A 172 14.08 -33.36 11.03
CA ASP A 172 14.35 -31.93 11.19
C ASP A 172 13.96 -31.45 12.60
N PRO A 173 14.94 -31.07 13.44
CA PRO A 173 14.66 -30.60 14.79
C PRO A 173 13.86 -29.30 14.83
N GLY A 174 14.01 -28.45 13.81
CA GLY A 174 13.30 -27.16 13.73
C GLY A 174 11.80 -27.36 13.52
N LYS A 175 11.42 -28.22 12.57
CA LYS A 175 10.00 -28.54 12.33
C LYS A 175 9.35 -29.25 13.50
N ALA A 176 10.08 -30.16 14.15
CA ALA A 176 9.57 -30.86 15.33
C ALA A 176 9.35 -29.90 16.51
N TRP A 177 10.23 -28.91 16.67
CA TRP A 177 10.07 -27.84 17.65
C TRP A 177 8.87 -26.94 17.32
N GLU A 178 8.74 -26.48 16.07
CA GLU A 178 7.57 -25.70 15.62
C GLU A 178 6.27 -26.45 15.87
N HIS A 179 6.23 -27.74 15.55
CA HIS A 179 5.06 -28.58 15.80
C HIS A 179 4.78 -28.73 17.30
N ALA A 180 5.80 -28.92 18.15
CA ALA A 180 5.65 -28.99 19.60
C ALA A 180 5.06 -27.70 20.17
N VAL A 181 5.51 -26.54 19.69
CA VAL A 181 5.02 -25.22 20.08
C VAL A 181 3.57 -24.99 19.63
N GLN A 182 3.25 -25.30 18.37
CA GLN A 182 1.90 -25.12 17.81
C GLN A 182 0.85 -26.01 18.49
N THR A 183 1.24 -27.24 18.84
CA THR A 183 0.34 -28.20 19.50
C THR A 183 0.19 -27.96 21.00
N ASN A 184 1.08 -27.17 21.61
CA ASN A 184 1.08 -26.89 23.05
C ASN A 184 1.15 -25.38 23.35
N PRO A 185 0.12 -24.60 22.97
CA PRO A 185 0.14 -23.13 23.11
C PRO A 185 0.30 -22.66 24.55
N THR A 186 -0.27 -23.38 25.53
CA THR A 186 -0.14 -23.03 26.96
C THR A 186 1.30 -23.17 27.47
N LEU A 187 2.01 -24.23 27.05
CA LEU A 187 3.43 -24.41 27.37
C LEU A 187 4.27 -23.37 26.65
N TYR A 188 3.92 -23.01 25.42
CA TYR A 188 4.60 -21.95 24.69
C TYR A 188 4.45 -20.58 25.37
N ASP A 189 3.26 -20.24 25.88
CA ASP A 189 3.05 -19.00 26.62
C ASP A 189 3.83 -18.97 27.94
N GLN A 190 3.90 -20.10 28.65
CA GLN A 190 4.73 -20.23 29.85
C GLN A 190 6.21 -20.05 29.50
N TYR A 191 6.67 -20.70 28.43
CA TYR A 191 8.02 -20.55 27.92
C TYR A 191 8.34 -19.09 27.55
N ARG A 192 7.43 -18.36 26.89
CA ARG A 192 7.62 -16.93 26.60
C ARG A 192 7.72 -16.08 27.87
N LYS A 193 6.91 -16.38 28.90
CA LYS A 193 6.97 -15.68 30.19
C LYS A 193 8.27 -15.94 30.92
N GLU A 194 8.76 -17.18 30.91
CA GLU A 194 10.06 -17.55 31.48
C GLU A 194 11.20 -16.80 30.77
N GLN A 195 11.19 -16.74 29.44
CA GLN A 195 12.17 -15.99 28.66
C GLN A 195 12.13 -14.49 28.94
N ALA A 196 10.93 -13.89 28.99
CA ALA A 196 10.77 -12.47 29.32
C ALA A 196 11.22 -12.13 30.75
N ALA A 197 11.06 -13.06 31.69
CA ALA A 197 11.58 -12.91 33.05
C ALA A 197 13.11 -12.98 33.07
N GLN A 198 13.72 -13.87 32.29
CA GLN A 198 15.19 -14.02 32.22
C GLN A 198 15.87 -12.84 31.53
N ALA A 199 15.27 -12.29 30.47
CA ALA A 199 15.77 -11.08 29.81
C ALA A 199 15.88 -9.89 30.77
N LYS A 200 15.02 -9.82 31.81
CA LYS A 200 15.09 -8.79 32.86
C LYS A 200 16.21 -9.02 33.87
N VAL A 201 16.62 -10.27 34.11
CA VAL A 201 17.70 -10.61 35.06
C VAL A 201 19.08 -10.42 34.40
N GLY A 202 19.21 -10.72 33.11
CA GLY A 202 20.46 -10.55 32.34
C GLY A 202 20.90 -9.09 32.12
N VAL A 203 20.03 -8.11 32.34
CA VAL A 203 20.36 -6.67 32.27
C VAL A 203 20.98 -6.15 33.58
N THR A 204 20.92 -6.94 34.66
CA THR A 204 21.40 -6.55 36.00
C THR A 204 22.71 -7.22 36.44
N ALA A 205 23.40 -7.93 35.54
CA ALA A 205 24.68 -8.60 35.81
C ALA A 205 25.86 -7.87 35.15
#